data_AF-R7PPR8-F1
#
_entry.id   AF-R7PPR8-F1
#
_cell.length_a   1.000
_cell.length_b   1.000
_cell.length_c   1.000
_cell.angle_alpha   90.00
_cell.angle_beta   90.00
_cell.angle_gamma   90.00
#
_symmetry.space_group_name_H-M   'P 1'
#
loop_
_entity.id
_entity.type
_entity.pdbx_description
1 polymer ?
#
loop_
_entity_poly.entity_id
_entity_poly.type
_entity_poly.pdbx_seq_one_letter_code
_entity_poly.pdbx_strand_id
1 'polypeptide(L)'
;MKLTRTNKTIDDFEKEIKRLLAKGCAVNRAVSLAYKKYPVMKSLHDEVTNQAIQEMSRGCGGKLPVAVFHSAVNKAWAGDGFTLSKRITKGSNAVVSLVAKTIKEAIKRNDTIEETALSLFDGYGAKKLLPTENIPAFMQELVDCFPLKEYGKSELLKQLSIVESRLKRHTAGGLKAAYELVKDAVMSGNDRLLNKAIYTATQERTRYYARRIARTELARAYHDGFMAQWADDNDCIAFKWTLSSKHPFCDICDLYAEADLYGMGKGIFPKNKVPVLPVHPHCMCHLRPVIQGSDLLTSEKPKPRIERGGREWFDDQSTMTRQDILGIYGEKAVRSGVSWTKKARGYSGKFFKGRLKPIADSLKPFIKDGSINIEDIAKRHDGETEESVCSRVWDYIDSPYFTREFTPRQGIHIKGDRLYSKANKKSYYLNASDIPISEVLKWVRQGTVRTTNKGEWNKRITVTHPDVCAILVNKETGEETKTFFSTVHVSNKGLHMVPRKGRKS
;
A
#
# COMPACT_ATOMS: atom_id res chain seq x y z
N MET A 1 12.75 -5.49 -5.56
CA MET A 1 12.73 -5.41 -4.09
C MET A 1 14.15 -5.58 -3.55
N LYS A 2 14.64 -4.59 -2.81
CA LYS A 2 15.98 -4.55 -2.20
C LYS A 2 15.81 -4.58 -0.68
N LEU A 3 16.35 -5.60 -0.01
CA LEU A 3 16.25 -5.79 1.45
C LEU A 3 17.64 -5.91 2.11
N THR A 4 18.61 -5.14 1.63
CA THR A 4 20.02 -5.27 2.00
C THR A 4 20.24 -4.99 3.49
N ARG A 5 19.66 -3.91 4.01
CA ARG A 5 19.77 -3.53 5.43
C ARG A 5 19.01 -4.53 6.31
N THR A 6 17.82 -4.97 5.89
CA THR A 6 17.06 -6.00 6.62
C THR A 6 17.86 -7.29 6.70
N ASN A 7 18.45 -7.75 5.59
CA ASN A 7 19.25 -8.97 5.59
C ASN A 7 20.46 -8.86 6.52
N LYS A 8 21.20 -7.74 6.46
CA LYS A 8 22.31 -7.47 7.38
C LYS A 8 21.85 -7.42 8.85
N THR A 9 20.71 -6.80 9.13
CA THR A 9 20.14 -6.74 10.48
C THR A 9 19.78 -8.12 11.00
N ILE A 10 19.28 -9.01 10.13
CA ILE A 10 19.01 -10.42 10.48
C ILE A 10 20.31 -11.12 10.87
N ASP A 11 21.39 -10.92 10.10
CA ASP A 11 22.69 -11.55 10.36
C ASP A 11 23.30 -11.04 11.67
N ASP A 12 23.20 -9.74 11.95
CA ASP A 12 23.73 -9.14 13.18
C ASP A 12 22.89 -9.51 14.42
N PHE A 13 21.56 -9.57 14.27
CA PHE A 13 20.64 -10.10 15.29
C PHE A 13 21.03 -11.52 15.70
N GLU A 14 21.36 -12.36 14.72
CA GLU A 14 21.84 -13.72 14.93
C GLU A 14 23.15 -13.75 15.74
N LYS A 15 24.15 -12.97 15.32
CA LYS A 15 25.48 -12.97 15.95
C LYS A 15 25.36 -12.59 17.42
N GLU A 16 24.47 -11.66 17.73
CA GLU A 16 24.20 -11.24 19.09
C GLU A 16 23.50 -12.30 19.92
N ILE A 17 22.52 -13.04 19.37
CA ILE A 17 21.92 -14.20 20.07
C ILE A 17 23.00 -15.21 20.43
N LYS A 18 23.85 -15.61 19.47
CA LYS A 18 24.93 -16.58 19.70
C LYS A 18 25.89 -16.11 20.80
N ARG A 19 26.29 -14.84 20.75
CA ARG A 19 27.15 -14.20 21.75
C ARG A 19 26.50 -14.19 23.15
N LEU A 20 25.19 -13.96 23.24
CA LEU A 20 24.46 -13.91 24.52
C LEU A 20 24.24 -15.30 25.11
N LEU A 21 23.91 -16.30 24.28
CA LEU A 21 23.79 -17.69 24.71
C LEU A 21 25.12 -18.25 25.22
N ALA A 22 26.23 -17.96 24.52
CA ALA A 22 27.58 -18.36 24.95
C ALA A 22 28.00 -17.74 26.30
N LYS A 23 27.36 -16.63 26.71
CA LYS A 23 27.55 -15.99 28.03
C LYS A 23 26.58 -16.52 29.11
N GLY A 24 25.86 -17.61 28.83
CA GLY A 24 24.91 -18.21 29.77
C GLY A 24 23.57 -17.47 29.90
N CYS A 25 23.25 -16.54 28.99
CA CYS A 25 21.97 -15.82 29.05
C CYS A 25 20.80 -16.75 28.70
N ALA A 26 19.73 -16.74 29.50
CA ALA A 26 18.52 -17.49 29.21
C ALA A 26 17.93 -17.10 27.83
N VAL A 27 17.49 -18.09 27.05
CA VAL A 27 17.05 -17.94 25.65
C VAL A 27 16.11 -16.76 25.41
N ASN A 28 15.02 -16.65 26.17
CA ASN A 28 14.05 -15.56 26.00
C ASN A 28 14.70 -14.19 26.19
N ARG A 29 15.59 -14.07 27.17
CA ARG A 29 16.31 -12.82 27.46
C ARG A 29 17.36 -12.55 26.38
N ALA A 30 18.06 -13.57 25.89
CA ALA A 30 19.03 -13.45 24.80
C ALA A 30 18.36 -12.95 23.51
N VAL A 31 17.25 -13.58 23.10
CA VAL A 31 16.48 -13.18 21.91
C VAL A 31 15.89 -11.78 22.07
N SER A 32 15.32 -11.46 23.23
CA SER A 32 14.76 -10.12 23.50
C SER A 32 15.83 -9.02 23.46
N LEU A 33 16.99 -9.23 24.09
CA LEU A 33 18.10 -8.28 24.09
C LEU A 33 18.71 -8.11 22.70
N ALA A 34 18.91 -9.21 21.97
CA ALA A 34 19.38 -9.16 20.60
C ALA A 34 18.40 -8.39 19.71
N TYR A 35 17.09 -8.58 19.89
CA TYR A 35 16.07 -7.92 19.08
C TYR A 35 15.98 -6.42 19.40
N LYS A 36 16.16 -6.04 20.67
CA LYS A 36 16.27 -4.64 21.08
C LYS A 36 17.46 -3.94 20.41
N LYS A 37 18.58 -4.65 20.24
CA LYS A 37 19.80 -4.14 19.59
C LYS A 37 19.69 -4.15 18.06
N TYR A 38 19.08 -5.17 17.49
CA TYR A 38 18.95 -5.40 16.06
C TYR A 38 17.48 -5.65 15.67
N PRO A 39 16.66 -4.58 15.59
CA PRO A 39 15.22 -4.71 15.35
C PRO A 39 14.94 -4.99 13.87
N VAL A 40 15.01 -6.26 13.48
CA VAL A 40 14.84 -6.75 12.09
C VAL A 40 13.61 -6.15 11.40
N MET A 41 12.47 -6.13 12.10
CA MET A 41 11.22 -5.66 11.52
C MET A 41 11.18 -4.13 11.37
N LYS A 42 11.89 -3.38 12.20
CA LYS A 42 12.08 -1.93 12.00
C LYS A 42 12.92 -1.67 10.75
N SER A 43 14.01 -2.42 10.55
CA SER A 43 14.80 -2.31 9.30
C SER A 43 13.96 -2.63 8.07
N LEU A 44 13.11 -3.67 8.16
CA LEU A 44 12.16 -4.02 7.10
C LEU A 44 11.16 -2.88 6.83
N HIS A 45 10.59 -2.31 7.88
CA HIS A 45 9.66 -1.19 7.76
C HIS A 45 10.28 -0.03 6.98
N ASP A 46 11.47 0.41 7.35
CA ASP A 46 12.15 1.55 6.73
C ASP A 46 12.41 1.28 5.22
N GLU A 47 12.93 0.10 4.89
CA GLU A 47 13.25 -0.26 3.50
C GLU A 47 11.99 -0.42 2.64
N VAL A 48 10.93 -1.03 3.18
CA VAL A 48 9.66 -1.22 2.46
C VAL A 48 8.94 0.11 2.29
N THR A 49 8.98 0.99 3.29
CA THR A 49 8.39 2.34 3.22
C THR A 49 8.97 3.14 2.06
N ASN A 50 10.30 3.20 1.95
CA ASN A 50 10.97 3.94 0.88
C ASN A 50 10.66 3.34 -0.51
N GLN A 51 10.68 2.02 -0.63
CA GLN A 51 10.32 1.36 -1.88
C GLN A 51 8.85 1.55 -2.23
N ALA A 52 7.95 1.57 -1.25
CA ALA A 52 6.54 1.80 -1.50
C ALA A 52 6.26 3.19 -2.05
N ILE A 53 6.97 4.22 -1.56
CA ILE A 53 6.89 5.57 -2.13
C ILE A 53 7.31 5.55 -3.61
N GLN A 54 8.39 4.83 -3.93
CA GLN A 54 8.84 4.67 -5.31
C GLN A 54 7.82 3.92 -6.17
N GLU A 55 7.18 2.87 -5.63
CA GLU A 55 6.15 2.11 -6.34
C GLU A 55 4.87 2.93 -6.56
N MET A 56 4.42 3.74 -5.59
CA MET A 56 3.32 4.69 -5.78
C MET A 56 3.65 5.70 -6.87
N SER A 57 4.85 6.29 -6.83
CA SER A 57 5.34 7.21 -7.85
C SER A 57 5.38 6.54 -9.22
N ARG A 58 5.85 5.30 -9.32
CA ARG A 58 5.88 4.54 -10.57
C ARG A 58 4.47 4.24 -11.08
N GLY A 59 3.56 3.84 -10.20
CA GLY A 59 2.17 3.56 -10.54
C GLY A 59 1.44 4.76 -11.11
N CYS A 60 1.76 5.98 -10.65
CA CYS A 60 1.19 7.21 -11.18
C CYS A 60 2.06 7.90 -12.25
N GLY A 61 3.10 7.23 -12.77
CA GLY A 61 4.00 7.80 -13.79
C GLY A 61 4.78 9.04 -13.35
N GLY A 62 5.09 9.18 -12.06
CA GLY A 62 5.82 10.33 -11.50
C GLY A 62 4.98 11.60 -11.37
N LYS A 63 3.66 11.52 -11.60
CA LYS A 63 2.81 12.71 -11.70
C LYS A 63 2.46 13.34 -10.35
N LEU A 64 2.45 12.59 -9.23
CA LEU A 64 2.07 13.14 -7.91
C LEU A 64 3.29 13.60 -7.09
N PRO A 65 3.13 14.60 -6.19
CA PRO A 65 4.20 15.05 -5.31
C PRO A 65 4.59 13.99 -4.28
N VAL A 66 5.88 13.94 -3.93
CA VAL A 66 6.44 12.96 -2.98
C VAL A 66 5.78 13.01 -1.59
N ALA A 67 5.40 14.21 -1.13
CA ALA A 67 4.72 14.40 0.15
C ALA A 67 3.39 13.61 0.26
N VAL A 68 2.69 13.44 -0.87
CA VAL A 68 1.42 12.68 -0.93
C VAL A 68 1.68 11.20 -0.63
N PHE A 69 2.76 10.64 -1.19
CA PHE A 69 3.15 9.26 -0.95
C PHE A 69 3.55 9.02 0.51
N HIS A 70 4.30 9.94 1.11
CA HIS A 70 4.64 9.87 2.54
C HIS A 70 3.39 9.83 3.42
N SER A 71 2.38 10.67 3.14
CA SER A 71 1.11 10.64 3.86
C SER A 71 0.35 9.33 3.64
N ALA A 72 0.31 8.82 2.39
CA ALA A 72 -0.42 7.61 2.03
C ALA A 72 0.17 6.33 2.64
N VAL A 73 1.50 6.22 2.75
CA VAL A 73 2.18 5.06 3.36
C VAL A 73 1.81 4.89 4.83
N ASN A 74 1.51 5.98 5.53
CA ASN A 74 1.12 5.96 6.95
C ASN A 74 -0.35 5.58 7.19
N LYS A 75 -1.17 5.46 6.14
CA LYS A 75 -2.57 4.99 6.25
C LYS A 75 -2.64 3.46 6.37
N ALA A 76 -3.82 2.91 6.67
CA ALA A 76 -4.04 1.46 6.64
C ALA A 76 -4.01 0.90 5.19
N TRP A 77 -3.47 -0.30 5.00
CA TRP A 77 -3.19 -0.86 3.66
C TRP A 77 -4.17 -1.98 3.24
N ALA A 78 -4.89 -2.59 4.19
CA ALA A 78 -5.89 -3.62 3.91
C ALA A 78 -7.16 -3.39 4.73
N GLY A 79 -8.22 -4.14 4.41
CA GLY A 79 -9.52 -4.06 5.11
C GLY A 79 -9.48 -4.48 6.58
N ASP A 80 -8.33 -4.90 7.10
CA ASP A 80 -8.09 -5.18 8.52
C ASP A 80 -7.74 -3.92 9.34
N GLY A 81 -7.62 -2.75 8.69
CA GLY A 81 -7.38 -1.46 9.36
C GLY A 81 -5.95 -1.29 9.89
N PHE A 82 -5.01 -2.20 9.56
CA PHE A 82 -3.63 -2.07 10.00
C PHE A 82 -2.79 -1.20 9.06
N THR A 83 -2.02 -0.29 9.65
CA THR A 83 -0.92 0.42 8.97
C THR A 83 0.23 -0.56 8.67
N LEU A 84 1.10 -0.20 7.72
CA LEU A 84 2.32 -0.96 7.42
C LEU A 84 3.13 -1.22 8.70
N SER A 85 3.34 -0.17 9.50
CA SER A 85 3.96 -0.25 10.82
C SER A 85 3.27 -1.28 11.72
N LYS A 86 1.95 -1.21 11.91
CA LYS A 86 1.23 -2.15 12.79
C LYS A 86 1.28 -3.60 12.28
N ARG A 87 1.28 -3.83 10.97
CA ARG A 87 1.44 -5.17 10.36
C ARG A 87 2.83 -5.74 10.64
N ILE A 88 3.85 -4.90 10.58
CA ILE A 88 5.25 -5.25 10.81
C ILE A 88 5.57 -5.40 12.31
N THR A 89 5.07 -4.50 13.16
CA THR A 89 5.24 -4.53 14.63
C THR A 89 4.52 -5.72 15.26
N LYS A 90 3.31 -6.07 14.79
CA LYS A 90 2.65 -7.32 15.23
C LYS A 90 3.42 -8.57 14.80
N GLY A 91 4.03 -8.54 13.61
CA GLY A 91 4.95 -9.59 13.16
C GLY A 91 6.22 -9.68 14.03
N SER A 92 6.65 -8.58 14.66
CA SER A 92 7.85 -8.54 15.52
C SER A 92 7.70 -9.43 16.76
N ASN A 93 6.57 -9.32 17.46
CA ASN A 93 6.29 -10.15 18.63
C ASN A 93 6.17 -11.64 18.27
N ALA A 94 5.59 -11.94 17.10
CA ALA A 94 5.49 -13.30 16.59
C ALA A 94 6.88 -13.88 16.23
N VAL A 95 7.76 -13.09 15.61
CA VAL A 95 9.13 -13.49 15.28
C VAL A 95 9.94 -13.75 16.55
N VAL A 96 9.91 -12.84 17.53
CA VAL A 96 10.61 -13.02 18.81
C VAL A 96 10.12 -14.26 19.55
N SER A 97 8.80 -14.47 19.60
CA SER A 97 8.21 -15.64 20.26
C SER A 97 8.56 -16.94 19.54
N LEU A 98 8.50 -16.96 18.20
CA LEU A 98 8.86 -18.12 17.39
C LEU A 98 10.33 -18.48 17.57
N VAL A 99 11.24 -17.52 17.42
CA VAL A 99 12.69 -17.73 17.56
C VAL A 99 13.03 -18.21 18.98
N ALA A 100 12.45 -17.59 20.01
CA ALA A 100 12.70 -17.97 21.39
C ALA A 100 12.14 -19.35 21.73
N LYS A 101 10.95 -19.70 21.21
CA LYS A 101 10.35 -21.03 21.34
C LYS A 101 11.25 -22.09 20.68
N THR A 102 11.63 -21.87 19.42
CA THR A 102 12.51 -22.77 18.66
C THR A 102 13.86 -22.99 19.35
N ILE A 103 14.51 -21.94 19.85
CA ILE A 103 15.80 -22.08 20.55
C ILE A 103 15.62 -22.80 21.89
N LYS A 104 14.56 -22.51 22.66
CA LYS A 104 14.29 -23.19 23.93
C LYS A 104 14.06 -24.68 23.73
N GLU A 105 13.30 -25.04 22.71
CA GLU A 105 13.04 -26.44 22.36
C GLU A 105 14.33 -27.09 21.88
N ALA A 106 15.14 -26.40 21.06
CA ALA A 106 16.46 -26.90 20.67
C ALA A 106 17.46 -27.07 21.83
N ILE A 107 17.34 -26.30 22.92
CA ILE A 107 18.18 -26.45 24.13
C ILE A 107 17.61 -27.52 25.07
N LYS A 108 16.28 -27.71 25.10
CA LYS A 108 15.65 -28.84 25.81
C LYS A 108 15.98 -30.20 25.18
N ARG A 109 16.49 -30.24 23.94
CA ARG A 109 16.99 -31.43 23.22
C ARG A 109 18.26 -32.04 23.83
N ASN A 110 18.17 -32.44 25.09
CA ASN A 110 18.80 -33.69 25.47
C ASN A 110 17.79 -34.86 25.41
N ASP A 111 16.49 -34.59 25.15
CA ASP A 111 15.48 -35.59 24.84
C ASP A 111 14.62 -35.15 23.64
N THR A 112 14.61 -36.04 22.64
CA THR A 112 13.82 -36.20 21.40
C THR A 112 13.77 -35.10 20.32
N ILE A 113 14.05 -35.56 19.10
CA ILE A 113 14.28 -34.84 17.84
C ILE A 113 12.94 -34.42 17.19
N GLU A 114 11.88 -35.18 17.47
CA GLU A 114 10.59 -35.19 16.79
C GLU A 114 9.65 -34.04 17.21
N GLU A 115 9.50 -33.76 18.51
CA GLU A 115 8.60 -32.71 19.01
C GLU A 115 9.04 -31.29 18.61
N THR A 116 10.35 -31.12 18.43
CA THR A 116 10.93 -29.82 18.10
C THR A 116 10.97 -29.57 16.58
N ALA A 117 10.94 -30.62 15.76
CA ALA A 117 10.55 -30.49 14.36
C ALA A 117 9.08 -30.03 14.30
N LEU A 118 8.19 -30.69 15.06
CA LEU A 118 6.77 -30.31 15.20
C LEU A 118 6.57 -28.82 15.54
N SER A 119 7.19 -28.33 16.60
CA SER A 119 6.95 -26.97 17.11
C SER A 119 7.50 -25.85 16.21
N LEU A 120 8.58 -26.15 15.46
CA LEU A 120 9.12 -25.32 14.39
C LEU A 120 8.09 -25.18 13.26
N PHE A 121 7.25 -26.19 13.04
CA PHE A 121 6.32 -26.29 11.93
C PHE A 121 4.87 -25.91 12.31
N ASP A 122 4.43 -26.15 13.55
CA ASP A 122 3.04 -26.04 14.06
C ASP A 122 2.68 -24.67 14.68
N GLY A 123 3.52 -23.65 14.49
CA GLY A 123 3.48 -22.40 15.27
C GLY A 123 2.22 -21.52 15.20
N TYR A 124 1.07 -21.97 14.69
CA TYR A 124 -0.16 -21.15 14.59
C TYR A 124 -1.47 -21.88 14.93
N GLY A 125 -1.43 -23.05 15.57
CA GLY A 125 -2.61 -23.77 16.05
C GLY A 125 -3.31 -23.19 17.29
N ALA A 126 -3.43 -21.87 17.45
CA ALA A 126 -4.37 -21.29 18.44
C ALA A 126 -4.58 -19.78 18.24
N LYS A 127 -5.80 -19.42 17.78
CA LYS A 127 -6.46 -18.10 17.91
C LYS A 127 -5.74 -16.86 17.31
N LYS A 128 -6.29 -16.43 16.15
CA LYS A 128 -6.63 -15.03 15.79
C LYS A 128 -5.53 -13.94 15.75
N LEU A 129 -4.36 -14.15 15.15
CA LEU A 129 -3.45 -13.00 14.94
C LEU A 129 -2.94 -12.75 13.51
N LEU A 130 -2.99 -13.73 12.60
CA LEU A 130 -2.86 -13.58 11.14
C LEU A 130 -3.66 -14.71 10.45
N PRO A 131 -4.15 -14.56 9.21
CA PRO A 131 -4.92 -15.62 8.53
C PRO A 131 -4.14 -16.93 8.50
N THR A 132 -4.79 -18.03 8.87
CA THR A 132 -4.29 -19.41 8.93
C THR A 132 -3.82 -19.97 7.59
N GLU A 133 -4.08 -19.27 6.48
CA GLU A 133 -3.70 -19.63 5.10
C GLU A 133 -2.17 -19.63 4.82
N ASN A 134 -1.32 -19.60 5.86
CA ASN A 134 0.08 -19.18 5.75
C ASN A 134 1.11 -20.15 6.37
N ILE A 135 0.65 -21.35 6.71
CA ILE A 135 1.48 -22.54 6.79
C ILE A 135 1.18 -23.31 5.50
N PRO A 136 2.15 -23.52 4.60
CA PRO A 136 1.93 -24.43 3.47
C PRO A 136 1.35 -25.75 3.98
N ALA A 137 0.30 -26.31 3.37
CA ALA A 137 -0.35 -27.54 3.86
C ALA A 137 0.64 -28.70 4.13
N PHE A 138 1.77 -28.73 3.43
CA PHE A 138 2.87 -29.68 3.65
C PHE A 138 3.54 -29.58 5.02
N MET A 139 3.54 -28.39 5.61
CA MET A 139 4.15 -28.12 6.91
C MET A 139 3.23 -28.53 8.04
N GLN A 140 1.91 -28.44 7.86
CA GLN A 140 0.95 -29.01 8.81
C GLN A 140 1.00 -30.54 8.75
N GLU A 141 1.11 -31.11 7.55
CA GLU A 141 1.27 -32.56 7.44
C GLU A 141 2.60 -33.05 8.03
N LEU A 142 3.71 -32.35 7.82
CA LEU A 142 4.97 -32.62 8.54
C LEU A 142 4.81 -32.64 10.07
N VAL A 143 3.93 -31.83 10.62
CA VAL A 143 3.61 -31.83 12.07
C VAL A 143 2.77 -33.07 12.40
N ASP A 144 1.77 -33.37 11.58
CA ASP A 144 0.84 -34.48 11.76
C ASP A 144 1.50 -35.86 11.51
N CYS A 145 2.64 -35.91 10.82
CA CYS A 145 3.46 -37.10 10.56
C CYS A 145 4.40 -37.49 11.70
N PHE A 146 4.61 -36.59 12.67
CA PHE A 146 5.54 -36.78 13.79
C PHE A 146 4.86 -36.87 15.18
N PRO A 147 3.61 -37.37 15.36
CA PRO A 147 3.07 -37.59 16.69
C PRO A 147 3.75 -38.79 17.33
N LEU A 148 4.49 -38.56 18.43
CA LEU A 148 4.75 -39.39 19.64
C LEU A 148 4.60 -40.93 19.61
N LYS A 149 4.67 -41.59 18.46
CA LYS A 149 4.81 -43.03 18.32
C LYS A 149 6.16 -43.28 17.71
N GLU A 150 6.88 -44.26 18.25
CA GLU A 150 8.03 -44.89 17.61
C GLU A 150 7.63 -45.29 16.19
N TYR A 151 7.82 -44.38 15.24
CA TYR A 151 7.61 -44.68 13.85
C TYR A 151 8.75 -45.61 13.46
N GLY A 152 8.41 -46.83 13.08
CA GLY A 152 9.37 -47.70 12.41
C GLY A 152 9.95 -46.98 11.20
N LYS A 153 11.24 -47.21 10.92
CA LYS A 153 12.01 -46.60 9.81
C LYS A 153 11.24 -46.50 8.48
N SER A 154 10.38 -47.48 8.20
CA SER A 154 9.52 -47.53 7.01
C SER A 154 8.46 -46.40 6.95
N GLU A 155 7.81 -46.08 8.07
CA GLU A 155 6.77 -45.06 8.10
C GLU A 155 7.38 -43.65 8.09
N LEU A 156 8.53 -43.45 8.76
CA LEU A 156 9.31 -42.21 8.65
C LEU A 156 9.71 -41.92 7.19
N LEU A 157 10.20 -42.93 6.46
CA LEU A 157 10.56 -42.80 5.04
C LEU A 157 9.34 -42.47 4.15
N LYS A 158 8.18 -43.06 4.45
CA LYS A 158 6.93 -42.78 3.72
C LYS A 158 6.47 -41.34 3.92
N GLN A 159 6.53 -40.83 5.14
CA GLN A 159 6.19 -39.45 5.44
C GLN A 159 7.21 -38.47 4.82
N LEU A 160 8.50 -38.77 4.89
CA LEU A 160 9.55 -37.97 4.23
C LEU A 160 9.37 -37.92 2.69
N SER A 161 8.89 -38.99 2.06
CA SER A 161 8.58 -39.00 0.62
C SER A 161 7.44 -38.04 0.23
N ILE A 162 6.42 -37.90 1.08
CA ILE A 162 5.33 -36.92 0.90
C ILE A 162 5.90 -35.49 0.99
N VAL A 163 6.81 -35.27 1.93
CA VAL A 163 7.48 -33.98 2.15
C VAL A 163 8.38 -33.62 0.98
N GLU A 164 9.17 -34.57 0.48
CA GLU A 164 9.98 -34.38 -0.73
C GLU A 164 9.13 -34.03 -1.94
N SER A 165 8.02 -34.74 -2.14
CA SER A 165 7.09 -34.48 -3.24
C SER A 165 6.50 -33.07 -3.19
N ARG A 166 6.35 -32.50 -1.99
CA ARG A 166 5.82 -31.14 -1.78
C ARG A 166 6.91 -30.06 -1.82
N LEU A 167 8.09 -30.34 -1.29
CA LEU A 167 9.28 -29.49 -1.44
C LEU A 167 9.69 -29.34 -2.91
N LYS A 168 9.56 -30.42 -3.71
CA LYS A 168 9.73 -30.36 -5.17
C LYS A 168 8.83 -29.30 -5.82
N ARG A 169 7.61 -29.13 -5.32
CA ARG A 169 6.61 -28.15 -5.80
C ARG A 169 6.78 -26.74 -5.20
N HIS A 170 7.66 -26.56 -4.21
CA HIS A 170 7.84 -25.27 -3.55
C HIS A 170 8.76 -24.34 -4.36
N THR A 171 8.32 -23.09 -4.58
CA THR A 171 9.00 -22.14 -5.47
C THR A 171 10.01 -21.22 -4.77
N ALA A 172 10.00 -21.12 -3.43
CA ALA A 172 10.95 -20.30 -2.71
C ALA A 172 12.26 -21.06 -2.45
N GLY A 173 13.25 -20.90 -3.33
CA GLY A 173 14.50 -21.67 -3.32
C GLY A 173 15.27 -21.66 -1.99
N GLY A 174 15.45 -20.49 -1.36
CA GLY A 174 16.16 -20.41 -0.06
C GLY A 174 15.44 -21.15 1.08
N LEU A 175 14.11 -21.03 1.13
CA LEU A 175 13.30 -21.73 2.12
C LEU A 175 13.27 -23.24 1.85
N LYS A 176 13.18 -23.63 0.58
CA LYS A 176 13.24 -25.03 0.14
C LYS A 176 14.58 -25.68 0.55
N ALA A 177 15.70 -25.04 0.22
CA ALA A 177 17.04 -25.54 0.58
C ALA A 177 17.22 -25.66 2.10
N ALA A 178 16.73 -24.68 2.87
CA ALA A 178 16.81 -24.75 4.32
C ALA A 178 16.00 -25.91 4.91
N TYR A 179 14.87 -26.28 4.29
CA TYR A 179 14.10 -27.44 4.69
C TYR A 179 14.68 -28.77 4.19
N GLU A 180 15.33 -28.79 3.03
CA GLU A 180 16.13 -29.93 2.58
C GLU A 180 17.26 -30.23 3.56
N LEU A 181 17.95 -29.19 4.07
CA LEU A 181 18.95 -29.36 5.14
C LEU A 181 18.37 -29.95 6.42
N VAL A 182 17.14 -29.58 6.80
CA VAL A 182 16.47 -30.17 7.97
C VAL A 182 16.17 -31.64 7.72
N LYS A 183 15.65 -31.97 6.53
CA LYS A 183 15.38 -33.35 6.11
C LYS A 183 16.65 -34.21 6.17
N ASP A 184 17.73 -33.74 5.56
CA ASP A 184 19.00 -34.45 5.51
C ASP A 184 19.62 -34.63 6.91
N ALA A 185 19.50 -33.60 7.75
CA ALA A 185 19.98 -33.68 9.12
C ALA A 185 19.20 -34.68 9.98
N VAL A 186 17.87 -34.75 9.82
CA VAL A 186 17.03 -35.77 10.47
C VAL A 186 17.44 -37.17 10.01
N MET A 187 17.65 -37.37 8.70
CA MET A 187 18.08 -38.65 8.14
C MET A 187 19.46 -39.10 8.63
N SER A 188 20.34 -38.15 8.95
CA SER A 188 21.70 -38.43 9.42
C SER A 188 21.79 -38.81 10.90
N GLY A 189 20.73 -38.57 11.70
CA GLY A 189 20.75 -38.77 13.15
C GLY A 189 21.78 -37.92 13.91
N ASN A 190 22.32 -36.87 13.27
CA ASN A 190 23.38 -36.03 13.84
C ASN A 190 22.79 -34.76 14.46
N ASP A 191 22.74 -34.71 15.78
CA ASP A 191 22.14 -33.61 16.54
C ASP A 191 22.78 -32.24 16.27
N ARG A 192 24.08 -32.21 15.99
CA ARG A 192 24.79 -30.96 15.67
C ARG A 192 24.39 -30.45 14.28
N LEU A 193 24.23 -31.34 13.31
CA LEU A 193 23.73 -30.99 11.98
C LEU A 193 22.26 -30.58 12.04
N LEU A 194 21.45 -31.27 12.84
CA LEU A 194 20.03 -30.97 13.04
C LEU A 194 19.82 -29.58 13.65
N ASN A 195 20.55 -29.26 14.71
CA ASN A 195 20.48 -27.94 15.34
C ASN A 195 20.88 -26.82 14.37
N LYS A 196 21.91 -27.04 13.53
CA LYS A 196 22.32 -26.09 12.48
C LYS A 196 21.27 -25.95 11.38
N ALA A 197 20.62 -27.05 10.98
CA ALA A 197 19.60 -27.05 9.94
C ALA A 197 18.32 -26.33 10.39
N ILE A 198 17.86 -26.59 11.61
CA ILE A 198 16.68 -25.95 12.21
C ILE A 198 16.89 -24.46 12.39
N TYR A 199 18.09 -24.09 12.81
CA TYR A 199 18.51 -22.70 12.87
C TYR A 199 18.40 -22.02 11.50
N THR A 200 18.98 -22.64 10.46
CA THR A 200 18.92 -22.14 9.06
C THR A 200 17.47 -22.03 8.55
N ALA A 201 16.63 -23.02 8.85
CA ALA A 201 15.20 -23.01 8.47
C ALA A 201 14.42 -21.87 9.13
N THR A 202 14.67 -21.60 10.42
CA THR A 202 14.05 -20.47 11.13
C THR A 202 14.40 -19.13 10.48
N GLN A 203 15.65 -18.98 10.03
CA GLN A 203 16.14 -17.79 9.37
C GLN A 203 15.49 -17.58 8.01
N GLU A 204 15.50 -18.60 7.16
CA GLU A 204 14.90 -18.49 5.82
C GLU A 204 13.38 -18.32 5.91
N ARG A 205 12.73 -18.89 6.92
CA ARG A 205 11.31 -18.65 7.19
C ARG A 205 11.05 -17.18 7.55
N THR A 206 11.85 -16.61 8.43
CA THR A 206 11.76 -15.18 8.80
C THR A 206 11.99 -14.27 7.59
N ARG A 207 13.02 -14.55 6.79
CA ARG A 207 13.28 -13.82 5.54
C ARG A 207 12.14 -13.97 4.55
N TYR A 208 11.58 -15.17 4.40
CA TYR A 208 10.45 -15.42 3.51
C TYR A 208 9.22 -14.60 3.91
N TYR A 209 8.84 -14.58 5.20
CA TYR A 209 7.73 -13.74 5.67
C TYR A 209 7.99 -12.25 5.43
N ALA A 210 9.20 -11.76 5.75
CA ALA A 210 9.58 -10.38 5.50
C ALA A 210 9.44 -10.01 4.01
N ARG A 211 9.99 -10.85 3.11
CA ARG A 211 9.91 -10.70 1.65
C ARG A 211 8.46 -10.73 1.16
N ARG A 212 7.63 -11.60 1.72
CA ARG A 212 6.22 -11.72 1.35
C ARG A 212 5.43 -10.48 1.73
N ILE A 213 5.55 -10.02 2.98
CA ILE A 213 4.92 -8.77 3.43
C ILE A 213 5.37 -7.64 2.52
N ALA A 214 6.68 -7.47 2.35
CA ALA A 214 7.24 -6.44 1.49
C ALA A 214 6.64 -6.48 0.08
N ARG A 215 6.62 -7.63 -0.59
CA ARG A 215 6.04 -7.76 -1.95
C ARG A 215 4.56 -7.41 -2.01
N THR A 216 3.76 -7.92 -1.07
CA THR A 216 2.33 -7.62 -1.00
C THR A 216 2.09 -6.13 -0.83
N GLU A 217 2.84 -5.48 0.06
CA GLU A 217 2.69 -4.05 0.30
C GLU A 217 3.17 -3.25 -0.92
N LEU A 218 4.35 -3.55 -1.49
CA LEU A 218 4.83 -2.89 -2.72
C LEU A 218 3.85 -3.01 -3.89
N ALA A 219 3.19 -4.17 -4.06
CA ALA A 219 2.14 -4.33 -5.05
C ALA A 219 0.95 -3.40 -4.79
N ARG A 220 0.47 -3.30 -3.53
CA ARG A 220 -0.59 -2.34 -3.17
C ARG A 220 -0.21 -0.91 -3.48
N ALA A 221 1.01 -0.52 -3.10
CA ALA A 221 1.55 0.81 -3.33
C ALA A 221 1.55 1.18 -4.83
N TYR A 222 2.00 0.27 -5.69
CA TYR A 222 1.91 0.46 -7.14
C TYR A 222 0.47 0.68 -7.61
N HIS A 223 -0.46 -0.16 -7.15
CA HIS A 223 -1.88 -0.07 -7.55
C HIS A 223 -2.57 1.20 -7.03
N ASP A 224 -2.17 1.74 -5.88
CA ASP A 224 -2.64 3.05 -5.43
C ASP A 224 -2.20 4.17 -6.38
N GLY A 225 -0.94 4.15 -6.81
CA GLY A 225 -0.43 5.09 -7.81
C GLY A 225 -1.18 4.96 -9.13
N PHE A 226 -1.40 3.73 -9.58
CA PHE A 226 -2.14 3.41 -10.79
C PHE A 226 -3.57 3.97 -10.75
N MET A 227 -4.31 3.72 -9.66
CA MET A 227 -5.66 4.25 -9.52
C MET A 227 -5.67 5.78 -9.48
N ALA A 228 -4.68 6.40 -8.83
CA ALA A 228 -4.60 7.85 -8.80
C ALA A 228 -4.41 8.47 -10.19
N GLN A 229 -3.70 7.78 -11.07
CA GLN A 229 -3.50 8.25 -12.43
C GLN A 229 -4.73 8.06 -13.31
N TRP A 230 -5.40 6.91 -13.20
CA TRP A 230 -6.35 6.46 -14.22
C TRP A 230 -7.82 6.40 -13.78
N ALA A 231 -8.14 6.44 -12.49
CA ALA A 231 -9.52 6.28 -12.03
C ALA A 231 -10.46 7.39 -12.54
N ASP A 232 -9.99 8.63 -12.53
CA ASP A 232 -10.75 9.81 -12.98
C ASP A 232 -10.29 10.29 -14.36
N ASP A 233 -9.55 9.46 -15.08
CA ASP A 233 -9.17 9.71 -16.48
C ASP A 233 -10.36 9.42 -17.41
N ASN A 234 -10.81 10.42 -18.17
CA ASN A 234 -11.95 10.29 -19.08
C ASN A 234 -11.65 9.41 -20.29
N ASP A 235 -10.40 9.41 -20.79
CA ASP A 235 -9.99 8.56 -21.91
C ASP A 235 -9.92 7.09 -21.47
N CYS A 236 -9.56 6.83 -20.21
CA CYS A 236 -9.58 5.50 -19.62
C CYS A 236 -10.99 5.10 -19.15
N ILE A 237 -11.63 4.19 -19.85
CA ILE A 237 -12.99 3.74 -19.53
C ILE A 237 -13.05 2.44 -18.71
N ALA A 238 -11.98 1.63 -18.74
CA ALA A 238 -11.91 0.37 -18.01
C ALA A 238 -10.47 -0.04 -17.67
N PHE A 239 -10.32 -1.13 -16.91
CA PHE A 239 -9.03 -1.72 -16.56
C PHE A 239 -8.96 -3.18 -17.00
N LYS A 240 -7.89 -3.54 -17.71
CA LYS A 240 -7.61 -4.93 -18.07
C LYS A 240 -6.74 -5.58 -17.00
N TRP A 241 -7.22 -6.69 -16.45
CA TRP A 241 -6.43 -7.55 -15.58
C TRP A 241 -5.39 -8.32 -16.40
N THR A 242 -4.12 -8.17 -16.05
CA THR A 242 -3.00 -8.78 -16.77
C THR A 242 -2.18 -9.66 -15.83
N LEU A 243 -2.03 -10.94 -16.20
CA LEU A 243 -1.19 -11.87 -15.48
C LEU A 243 0.28 -11.46 -15.59
N SER A 244 1.04 -11.73 -14.53
CA SER A 244 2.50 -11.62 -14.59
C SER A 244 3.07 -12.79 -15.38
N SER A 245 4.17 -12.59 -16.11
CA SER A 245 4.94 -13.71 -16.69
C SER A 245 5.50 -14.68 -15.63
N LYS A 246 5.52 -14.26 -14.36
CA LYS A 246 5.91 -15.08 -13.21
C LYS A 246 4.71 -15.65 -12.46
N HIS A 247 3.50 -15.62 -13.05
CA HIS A 247 2.30 -16.24 -12.49
C HIS A 247 2.49 -17.77 -12.49
N PRO A 248 2.62 -18.41 -11.32
CA PRO A 248 3.23 -19.74 -11.25
C PRO A 248 2.26 -20.91 -11.38
N PHE A 249 0.99 -20.71 -11.07
CA PHE A 249 -0.04 -21.76 -11.08
C PHE A 249 -1.42 -21.14 -11.34
N CYS A 250 -2.37 -21.94 -11.81
CA CYS A 250 -3.72 -21.47 -12.02
C CYS A 250 -4.39 -21.13 -10.68
N ASP A 251 -4.90 -19.92 -10.57
CA ASP A 251 -5.70 -19.45 -9.45
C ASP A 251 -6.78 -18.45 -9.91
N ILE A 252 -7.39 -17.74 -8.96
CA ILE A 252 -8.46 -16.78 -9.26
C ILE A 252 -8.02 -15.64 -10.21
N CYS A 253 -6.72 -15.36 -10.31
CA CYS A 253 -6.19 -14.39 -11.26
C CYS A 253 -6.44 -14.81 -12.70
N ASP A 254 -6.39 -16.09 -13.02
CA ASP A 254 -6.61 -16.60 -14.37
C ASP A 254 -8.07 -16.36 -14.78
N LEU A 255 -9.01 -16.67 -13.88
CA LEU A 255 -10.42 -16.32 -14.07
C LEU A 255 -10.58 -14.80 -14.24
N TYR A 256 -9.93 -13.98 -13.42
CA TYR A 256 -9.99 -12.52 -13.59
C TYR A 256 -9.32 -12.02 -14.87
N ALA A 257 -8.33 -12.71 -15.41
CA ALA A 257 -7.66 -12.32 -16.66
C ALA A 257 -8.45 -12.72 -17.91
N GLU A 258 -9.23 -13.80 -17.84
CA GLU A 258 -9.79 -14.46 -19.03
C GLU A 258 -11.32 -14.45 -19.09
N ALA A 259 -12.02 -14.36 -17.96
CA ALA A 259 -13.48 -14.32 -17.95
C ALA A 259 -14.00 -12.91 -18.34
N ASP A 260 -15.07 -12.87 -19.11
CA ASP A 260 -15.83 -11.64 -19.37
C ASP A 260 -16.92 -11.49 -18.31
N LEU A 261 -16.58 -10.86 -17.18
CA LEU A 261 -17.50 -10.70 -16.04
C LEU A 261 -18.45 -9.51 -16.17
N TYR A 262 -18.16 -8.58 -17.09
CA TYR A 262 -18.87 -7.31 -17.22
C TYR A 262 -19.31 -6.98 -18.65
N GLY A 263 -19.25 -7.92 -19.59
CA GLY A 263 -19.71 -7.70 -20.96
C GLY A 263 -18.86 -6.69 -21.73
N MET A 264 -17.65 -6.40 -21.25
CA MET A 264 -16.72 -5.43 -21.84
C MET A 264 -15.56 -6.12 -22.55
N GLY A 265 -15.39 -7.43 -22.35
CA GLY A 265 -14.28 -8.22 -22.90
C GLY A 265 -13.58 -9.04 -21.82
N LYS A 266 -12.77 -10.01 -22.27
CA LYS A 266 -12.05 -10.93 -21.37
C LYS A 266 -11.11 -10.17 -20.44
N GLY A 267 -11.32 -10.34 -19.14
CA GLY A 267 -10.54 -9.69 -18.08
C GLY A 267 -10.65 -8.17 -18.01
N ILE A 268 -11.67 -7.58 -18.63
CA ILE A 268 -11.92 -6.14 -18.58
C ILE A 268 -12.92 -5.83 -17.47
N PHE A 269 -12.49 -4.95 -16.57
CA PHE A 269 -13.27 -4.51 -15.41
C PHE A 269 -13.60 -3.03 -15.54
N PRO A 270 -14.84 -2.63 -15.21
CA PRO A 270 -15.16 -1.23 -14.96
C PRO A 270 -14.25 -0.64 -13.88
N LYS A 271 -13.91 0.65 -13.99
CA LYS A 271 -12.96 1.32 -13.08
C LYS A 271 -13.28 1.14 -11.59
N ASN A 272 -14.57 1.09 -11.24
CA ASN A 272 -15.07 0.93 -9.87
C ASN A 272 -15.38 -0.53 -9.46
N LYS A 273 -15.05 -1.51 -10.30
CA LYS A 273 -15.36 -2.95 -10.11
C LYS A 273 -14.15 -3.87 -10.15
N VAL A 274 -12.94 -3.33 -10.17
CA VAL A 274 -11.72 -4.13 -10.14
C VAL A 274 -11.59 -4.86 -8.80
N PRO A 275 -11.28 -6.16 -8.77
CA PRO A 275 -10.97 -6.87 -7.53
C PRO A 275 -9.79 -6.24 -6.77
N VAL A 276 -9.78 -6.39 -5.45
CA VAL A 276 -8.70 -5.87 -4.60
C VAL A 276 -7.37 -6.54 -4.95
N LEU A 277 -6.41 -5.77 -5.48
CA LEU A 277 -5.04 -6.23 -5.68
C LEU A 277 -4.15 -5.91 -4.46
N PRO A 278 -3.19 -6.80 -4.12
CA PRO A 278 -3.00 -8.16 -4.64
C PRO A 278 -4.07 -9.12 -4.10
N VAL A 279 -4.54 -10.04 -4.95
CA VAL A 279 -5.58 -11.04 -4.61
C VAL A 279 -5.06 -12.23 -3.81
N HIS A 280 -3.78 -12.57 -3.96
CA HIS A 280 -3.13 -13.63 -3.22
C HIS A 280 -1.69 -13.23 -2.85
N PRO A 281 -1.04 -13.96 -1.94
CA PRO A 281 0.36 -13.72 -1.60
C PRO A 281 1.27 -13.81 -2.81
N HIS A 282 2.27 -12.92 -2.87
CA HIS A 282 3.20 -12.80 -4.02
C HIS A 282 2.51 -12.57 -5.38
N CYS A 283 1.24 -12.17 -5.42
CA CYS A 283 0.59 -11.78 -6.66
C CYS A 283 1.34 -10.61 -7.31
N MET A 284 1.80 -10.83 -8.53
CA MET A 284 2.49 -9.82 -9.36
C MET A 284 1.62 -9.41 -10.57
N CYS A 285 0.36 -9.83 -10.59
CA CYS A 285 -0.61 -9.40 -11.60
C CYS A 285 -0.83 -7.89 -11.48
N HIS A 286 -1.17 -7.28 -12.61
CA HIS A 286 -1.28 -5.83 -12.71
C HIS A 286 -2.42 -5.41 -13.61
N LEU A 287 -2.83 -4.15 -13.44
CA LEU A 287 -3.84 -3.53 -14.25
C LEU A 287 -3.18 -2.76 -15.39
N ARG A 288 -3.88 -2.71 -16.52
CA ARG A 288 -3.58 -1.83 -17.65
C ARG A 288 -4.79 -0.95 -17.94
N PRO A 289 -4.60 0.36 -18.20
CA PRO A 289 -5.70 1.21 -18.63
C PRO A 289 -6.22 0.71 -19.98
N VAL A 290 -7.54 0.74 -20.16
CA VAL A 290 -8.20 0.49 -21.44
C VAL A 290 -8.83 1.79 -21.86
N ILE A 291 -8.31 2.33 -22.96
CA ILE A 291 -8.72 3.61 -23.52
C ILE A 291 -9.99 3.45 -24.36
N GLN A 292 -10.80 4.50 -24.45
CA GLN A 292 -11.94 4.57 -25.36
C GLN A 292 -11.53 4.17 -26.79
N GLY A 293 -12.39 3.41 -27.48
CA GLY A 293 -12.09 2.89 -28.81
C GLY A 293 -11.03 1.77 -28.88
N SER A 294 -10.58 1.23 -27.74
CA SER A 294 -9.63 0.10 -27.75
C SER A 294 -10.25 -1.18 -28.34
N ASP A 295 -9.51 -1.85 -29.23
CA ASP A 295 -9.86 -3.16 -29.81
C ASP A 295 -10.02 -4.29 -28.77
N LEU A 296 -9.59 -4.05 -27.53
CA LEU A 296 -9.80 -5.00 -26.43
C LEU A 296 -11.27 -5.05 -25.98
N LEU A 297 -12.04 -4.01 -26.28
CA LEU A 297 -13.42 -3.85 -25.81
C LEU A 297 -14.41 -4.52 -26.74
N THR A 298 -15.28 -5.34 -26.16
CA THR A 298 -16.51 -5.80 -26.83
C THR A 298 -17.67 -4.82 -26.61
N SER A 299 -17.61 -4.02 -25.55
CA SER A 299 -18.54 -2.93 -25.27
C SER A 299 -17.91 -1.90 -24.35
N GLU A 300 -18.13 -0.61 -24.62
CA GLU A 300 -17.70 0.47 -23.73
C GLU A 300 -18.58 0.61 -22.49
N LYS A 301 -19.83 0.11 -22.55
CA LYS A 301 -20.77 0.15 -21.44
C LYS A 301 -20.77 -1.18 -20.68
N PRO A 302 -20.61 -1.15 -19.35
CA PRO A 302 -20.61 -2.37 -18.56
C PRO A 302 -21.98 -3.04 -18.55
N LYS A 303 -22.01 -4.34 -18.86
CA LYS A 303 -23.14 -5.25 -18.75
C LYS A 303 -22.79 -6.37 -17.76
N PRO A 304 -23.04 -6.17 -16.45
CA PRO A 304 -22.67 -7.14 -15.42
C PRO A 304 -23.21 -8.54 -15.74
N ARG A 305 -22.31 -9.51 -15.82
CA ARG A 305 -22.62 -10.93 -16.11
C ARG A 305 -21.79 -11.87 -15.22
N ILE A 306 -21.49 -11.47 -13.99
CA ILE A 306 -20.51 -12.10 -13.10
C ILE A 306 -20.73 -13.62 -12.98
N GLU A 307 -21.96 -14.04 -12.67
CA GLU A 307 -22.27 -15.47 -12.53
C GLU A 307 -22.10 -16.20 -13.86
N ARG A 308 -22.75 -15.71 -14.93
CA ARG A 308 -22.72 -16.32 -16.26
C ARG A 308 -21.31 -16.38 -16.85
N GLY A 309 -20.59 -15.25 -16.87
CA GLY A 309 -19.24 -15.14 -17.43
C GLY A 309 -18.21 -15.99 -16.68
N GLY A 310 -18.34 -16.12 -15.35
CA GLY A 310 -17.49 -17.05 -14.60
C GLY A 310 -17.83 -18.51 -14.86
N ARG A 311 -19.12 -18.86 -15.01
CA ARG A 311 -19.53 -20.22 -15.41
C ARG A 311 -18.99 -20.61 -16.78
N GLU A 312 -19.20 -19.75 -17.77
CA GLU A 312 -18.69 -19.95 -19.13
C GLU A 312 -17.18 -20.24 -19.09
N TRP A 313 -16.40 -19.46 -18.33
CA TRP A 313 -14.98 -19.72 -18.17
C TRP A 313 -14.69 -21.08 -17.52
N PHE A 314 -15.38 -21.44 -16.42
CA PHE A 314 -15.19 -22.72 -15.73
C PHE A 314 -15.60 -23.95 -16.57
N ASP A 315 -16.63 -23.83 -17.40
CA ASP A 315 -17.12 -24.89 -18.27
C ASP A 315 -16.07 -25.23 -19.35
N ASP A 316 -15.34 -24.21 -19.82
CA ASP A 316 -14.22 -24.36 -20.78
C ASP A 316 -12.93 -24.91 -20.14
N GLN A 317 -12.83 -24.94 -18.81
CA GLN A 317 -11.62 -25.38 -18.10
C GLN A 317 -11.52 -26.90 -17.91
N SER A 318 -10.30 -27.38 -17.71
CA SER A 318 -10.06 -28.75 -17.24
C SER A 318 -10.61 -28.96 -15.83
N THR A 319 -10.93 -30.21 -15.48
CA THR A 319 -11.35 -30.56 -14.11
C THR A 319 -10.30 -30.16 -13.06
N MET A 320 -9.00 -30.31 -13.37
CA MET A 320 -7.92 -29.90 -12.47
C MET A 320 -7.97 -28.38 -12.21
N THR A 321 -8.03 -27.59 -13.28
CA THR A 321 -8.12 -26.13 -13.23
C THR A 321 -9.33 -25.65 -12.42
N ARG A 322 -10.51 -26.28 -12.63
CA ARG A 322 -11.71 -25.99 -11.81
C ARG A 322 -11.45 -26.26 -10.33
N GLN A 323 -10.82 -27.39 -10.01
CA GLN A 323 -10.55 -27.81 -8.63
C GLN A 323 -9.48 -26.95 -7.94
N ASP A 324 -8.52 -26.38 -8.67
CA ASP A 324 -7.52 -25.46 -8.10
C ASP A 324 -8.19 -24.21 -7.49
N ILE A 325 -9.21 -23.68 -8.18
CA ILE A 325 -9.93 -22.47 -7.75
C ILE A 325 -11.10 -22.79 -6.81
N LEU A 326 -11.91 -23.81 -7.11
CA LEU A 326 -13.14 -24.12 -6.37
C LEU A 326 -12.91 -25.14 -5.22
N GLY A 327 -11.80 -25.89 -5.25
CA GLY A 327 -11.62 -27.10 -4.46
C GLY A 327 -12.52 -28.25 -4.96
N ILE A 328 -12.19 -29.49 -4.57
CA ILE A 328 -12.89 -30.71 -5.01
C ILE A 328 -14.40 -30.64 -4.71
N TYR A 329 -14.78 -30.25 -3.49
CA TYR A 329 -16.20 -30.14 -3.11
C TYR A 329 -16.88 -28.90 -3.71
N GLY A 330 -16.14 -27.81 -3.92
CA GLY A 330 -16.69 -26.61 -4.54
C GLY A 330 -16.99 -26.82 -6.02
N GLU A 331 -16.11 -27.54 -6.74
CA GLU A 331 -16.30 -27.90 -8.15
C GLU A 331 -17.60 -28.70 -8.33
N LYS A 332 -17.80 -29.75 -7.54
CA LYS A 332 -19.04 -30.54 -7.55
C LYS A 332 -20.27 -29.68 -7.27
N ALA A 333 -20.21 -28.83 -6.25
CA ALA A 333 -21.32 -27.95 -5.91
C ALA A 333 -21.66 -26.97 -7.05
N VAL A 334 -20.66 -26.41 -7.72
CA VAL A 334 -20.87 -25.48 -8.84
C VAL A 334 -21.51 -26.18 -10.03
N ARG A 335 -21.09 -27.41 -10.33
CA ARG A 335 -21.72 -28.27 -11.34
C ARG A 335 -23.17 -28.63 -11.00
N SER A 336 -23.49 -28.78 -9.73
CA SER A 336 -24.87 -28.98 -9.24
C SER A 336 -25.70 -27.67 -9.19
N GLY A 337 -25.19 -26.56 -9.73
CA GLY A 337 -25.93 -25.30 -9.84
C GLY A 337 -25.64 -24.26 -8.75
N VAL A 338 -24.76 -24.54 -7.78
CA VAL A 338 -24.34 -23.52 -6.81
C VAL A 338 -23.50 -22.44 -7.49
N SER A 339 -23.68 -21.17 -7.13
CA SER A 339 -22.88 -20.08 -7.69
C SER A 339 -21.38 -20.26 -7.43
N TRP A 340 -20.57 -20.07 -8.47
CA TRP A 340 -19.11 -20.15 -8.37
C TRP A 340 -18.55 -19.10 -7.41
N THR A 341 -19.17 -17.92 -7.33
CA THR A 341 -18.75 -16.83 -6.43
C THR A 341 -18.80 -17.22 -4.94
N LYS A 342 -19.64 -18.21 -4.59
CA LYS A 342 -19.74 -18.74 -3.22
C LYS A 342 -18.67 -19.79 -2.89
N LYS A 343 -17.98 -20.33 -3.90
CA LYS A 343 -17.06 -21.46 -3.76
C LYS A 343 -15.63 -21.13 -4.15
N ALA A 344 -15.41 -20.17 -5.05
CA ALA A 344 -14.09 -19.80 -5.51
C ALA A 344 -13.22 -19.22 -4.39
N ARG A 345 -12.06 -19.85 -4.18
CA ARG A 345 -11.03 -19.38 -3.27
C ARG A 345 -10.46 -18.05 -3.78
N GLY A 346 -10.27 -17.09 -2.88
CA GLY A 346 -9.78 -15.76 -3.24
C GLY A 346 -10.82 -14.80 -3.82
N TYR A 347 -12.05 -15.25 -4.11
CA TYR A 347 -13.15 -14.35 -4.46
C TYR A 347 -13.71 -13.68 -3.20
N SER A 348 -13.81 -12.35 -3.19
CA SER A 348 -14.27 -11.59 -2.01
C SER A 348 -15.46 -10.66 -2.26
N GLY A 349 -15.83 -10.43 -3.53
CA GLY A 349 -16.82 -9.41 -3.92
C GLY A 349 -16.42 -7.97 -3.57
N LYS A 350 -15.20 -7.74 -3.06
CA LYS A 350 -14.68 -6.41 -2.70
C LYS A 350 -13.94 -5.81 -3.88
N PHE A 351 -14.11 -4.50 -4.06
CA PHE A 351 -13.47 -3.74 -5.11
C PHE A 351 -12.33 -2.89 -4.57
N PHE A 352 -11.28 -2.74 -5.39
CA PHE A 352 -10.12 -1.94 -5.07
C PHE A 352 -10.50 -0.46 -5.01
N LYS A 353 -10.08 0.22 -3.93
CA LYS A 353 -10.17 1.66 -3.79
C LYS A 353 -8.79 2.19 -3.44
N GLY A 354 -8.23 3.03 -4.31
CA GLY A 354 -6.93 3.65 -4.09
C GLY A 354 -6.94 4.60 -2.89
N ARG A 355 -5.81 4.70 -2.19
CA ARG A 355 -5.59 5.60 -1.04
C ARG A 355 -5.23 7.03 -1.46
N LEU A 356 -4.73 7.16 -2.67
CA LEU A 356 -4.35 8.41 -3.29
C LEU A 356 -5.57 9.00 -4.00
N LYS A 357 -5.76 10.31 -3.87
CA LYS A 357 -6.78 11.01 -4.65
C LYS A 357 -6.41 10.95 -6.13
N PRO A 358 -7.37 10.69 -7.03
CA PRO A 358 -7.11 10.77 -8.45
C PRO A 358 -6.67 12.15 -8.90
N ILE A 359 -5.90 12.18 -9.99
CA ILE A 359 -5.47 13.41 -10.66
C ILE A 359 -6.59 13.84 -11.60
N ALA A 360 -7.15 15.03 -11.37
CA ALA A 360 -8.13 15.63 -12.27
C ALA A 360 -7.56 15.81 -13.69
N ASP A 361 -8.36 15.52 -14.71
CA ASP A 361 -7.95 15.59 -16.11
C ASP A 361 -7.48 16.98 -16.53
N SER A 362 -8.15 18.02 -16.03
CA SER A 362 -7.81 19.43 -16.27
C SER A 362 -6.37 19.78 -15.85
N LEU A 363 -5.76 19.02 -14.93
CA LEU A 363 -4.41 19.27 -14.43
C LEU A 363 -3.33 18.49 -15.17
N LYS A 364 -3.68 17.37 -15.82
CA LYS A 364 -2.71 16.46 -16.45
C LYS A 364 -1.76 17.14 -17.44
N PRO A 365 -2.21 18.05 -18.32
CA PRO A 365 -1.32 18.74 -19.26
C PRO A 365 -0.28 19.64 -18.59
N PHE A 366 -0.54 20.06 -17.35
CA PHE A 366 0.27 21.05 -16.62
C PHE A 366 1.27 20.41 -15.65
N ILE A 367 1.19 19.10 -15.44
CA ILE A 367 2.08 18.38 -14.52
C ILE A 367 3.42 18.14 -15.20
N LYS A 368 4.48 18.68 -14.60
CA LYS A 368 5.88 18.46 -14.99
C LYS A 368 6.65 18.04 -13.75
N ASP A 369 7.26 16.85 -13.80
CA ASP A 369 8.08 16.28 -12.73
C ASP A 369 7.41 16.30 -11.34
N GLY A 370 6.12 15.95 -11.29
CA GLY A 370 5.36 15.92 -10.04
C GLY A 370 4.98 17.30 -9.48
N SER A 371 5.12 18.35 -10.28
CA SER A 371 4.83 19.74 -9.90
C SER A 371 3.97 20.44 -10.95
N ILE A 372 3.32 21.54 -10.54
CA ILE A 372 2.52 22.38 -11.43
C ILE A 372 2.97 23.84 -11.27
N ASN A 373 3.25 24.49 -12.40
CA ASN A 373 3.53 25.92 -12.45
C ASN A 373 2.22 26.72 -12.48
N ILE A 374 2.04 27.61 -11.51
CA ILE A 374 0.82 28.42 -11.40
C ILE A 374 0.61 29.34 -12.59
N GLU A 375 1.67 29.79 -13.25
CA GLU A 375 1.57 30.69 -14.41
C GLU A 375 0.96 29.98 -15.61
N ASP A 376 1.18 28.67 -15.71
CA ASP A 376 0.58 27.85 -16.76
C ASP A 376 -0.88 27.56 -16.41
N ILE A 377 -1.19 27.31 -15.13
CA ILE A 377 -2.58 27.15 -14.67
C ILE A 377 -3.39 28.46 -14.80
N ALA A 378 -2.76 29.62 -14.59
CA ALA A 378 -3.48 30.88 -14.58
C ALA A 378 -3.94 31.33 -15.97
N LYS A 379 -3.20 30.93 -17.02
CA LYS A 379 -3.49 31.30 -18.40
C LYS A 379 -4.74 30.61 -18.92
N ARG A 380 -5.45 31.33 -19.77
CA ARG A 380 -6.53 30.80 -20.60
C ARG A 380 -5.93 30.37 -21.94
N HIS A 381 -6.22 29.16 -22.38
CA HIS A 381 -5.74 28.65 -23.67
C HIS A 381 -6.75 28.87 -24.79
N ASP A 382 -6.29 28.79 -26.03
CA ASP A 382 -7.14 28.99 -27.21
C ASP A 382 -8.29 27.96 -27.22
N GLY A 383 -9.51 28.45 -27.39
CA GLY A 383 -10.73 27.63 -27.35
C GLY A 383 -11.23 27.26 -25.94
N GLU A 384 -10.52 27.61 -24.88
CA GLU A 384 -10.94 27.34 -23.49
C GLU A 384 -12.01 28.36 -23.04
N THR A 385 -13.06 27.92 -22.35
CA THR A 385 -14.07 28.81 -21.74
C THR A 385 -13.58 29.35 -20.39
N GLU A 386 -14.14 30.49 -19.94
CA GLU A 386 -13.81 31.03 -18.61
C GLU A 386 -14.22 30.06 -17.47
N GLU A 387 -15.34 29.36 -17.63
CA GLU A 387 -15.78 28.31 -16.70
C GLU A 387 -14.77 27.15 -16.62
N SER A 388 -14.21 26.72 -17.75
CA SER A 388 -13.17 25.68 -17.78
C SER A 388 -11.91 26.13 -17.03
N VAL A 389 -11.47 27.38 -17.23
CA VAL A 389 -10.36 27.97 -16.46
C VAL A 389 -10.67 27.95 -14.97
N CYS A 390 -11.88 28.37 -14.58
CA CYS A 390 -12.28 28.41 -13.17
C CYS A 390 -12.33 27.00 -12.56
N SER A 391 -12.88 26.02 -13.27
CA SER A 391 -12.91 24.62 -12.85
C SER A 391 -11.48 24.09 -12.64
N ARG A 392 -10.59 24.31 -13.60
CA ARG A 392 -9.18 23.89 -13.53
C ARG A 392 -8.42 24.54 -12.37
N VAL A 393 -8.71 25.81 -12.06
CA VAL A 393 -8.14 26.50 -10.90
C VAL A 393 -8.62 25.87 -9.60
N TRP A 394 -9.90 25.51 -9.50
CA TRP A 394 -10.43 24.80 -8.33
C TRP A 394 -9.86 23.40 -8.18
N ASP A 395 -9.77 22.66 -9.29
CA ASP A 395 -9.07 21.37 -9.32
C ASP A 395 -7.64 21.53 -8.79
N TYR A 396 -6.92 22.57 -9.22
CA TYR A 396 -5.58 22.86 -8.72
C TYR A 396 -5.57 23.16 -7.21
N ILE A 397 -6.46 24.00 -6.71
CA ILE A 397 -6.56 24.37 -5.28
C ILE A 397 -6.89 23.15 -4.39
N ASP A 398 -7.75 22.25 -4.87
CA ASP A 398 -8.15 21.04 -4.15
C ASP A 398 -7.21 19.85 -4.37
N SER A 399 -6.27 20.00 -5.32
CA SER A 399 -5.29 18.98 -5.63
C SER A 399 -4.17 18.89 -4.58
N PRO A 400 -3.43 17.77 -4.58
CA PRO A 400 -2.21 17.65 -3.81
C PRO A 400 -1.05 18.57 -4.26
N TYR A 401 -1.18 19.30 -5.37
CA TYR A 401 -0.16 20.24 -5.86
C TYR A 401 -0.25 21.62 -5.19
N PHE A 402 -1.32 21.88 -4.44
CA PHE A 402 -1.51 23.12 -3.69
C PHE A 402 -0.92 23.02 -2.27
N THR A 403 0.40 22.90 -2.17
CA THR A 403 1.15 22.79 -0.90
C THR A 403 1.76 24.13 -0.48
N ARG A 404 0.96 25.21 -0.53
CA ARG A 404 1.50 26.57 -0.38
C ARG A 404 1.63 26.97 1.09
N GLU A 405 2.79 27.51 1.43
CA GLU A 405 3.06 28.20 2.69
C GLU A 405 3.10 29.72 2.49
N PHE A 406 3.17 30.50 3.57
CA PHE A 406 3.36 31.95 3.44
C PHE A 406 4.74 32.32 2.91
N THR A 407 4.78 33.28 2.00
CA THR A 407 6.04 33.79 1.45
C THR A 407 6.81 34.61 2.50
N PRO A 408 8.10 34.34 2.76
CA PRO A 408 8.87 35.11 3.76
C PRO A 408 9.02 36.61 3.44
N ARG A 409 8.95 36.99 2.16
CA ARG A 409 9.13 38.38 1.69
C ARG A 409 7.88 39.24 1.79
N GLN A 410 6.68 38.63 1.77
CA GLN A 410 5.41 39.37 1.70
C GLN A 410 4.37 38.87 2.70
N GLY A 411 4.42 37.62 3.14
CA GLY A 411 3.86 37.12 4.41
C GLY A 411 2.39 37.46 4.69
N ILE A 412 2.03 37.51 5.96
CA ILE A 412 0.80 38.14 6.44
C ILE A 412 1.21 39.49 7.04
N HIS A 413 0.46 40.56 6.78
CA HIS A 413 0.73 41.85 7.43
C HIS A 413 0.25 41.82 8.89
N ILE A 414 1.13 41.52 9.84
CA ILE A 414 0.82 41.57 11.29
C ILE A 414 1.27 42.92 11.85
N LYS A 415 0.46 43.54 12.73
CA LYS A 415 0.80 44.81 13.36
C LYS A 415 2.12 44.69 14.12
N GLY A 416 3.05 45.63 13.88
CA GLY A 416 4.35 45.66 14.57
C GLY A 416 5.38 44.65 14.06
N ASP A 417 5.04 43.79 13.09
CA ASP A 417 6.01 42.89 12.44
C ASP A 417 6.87 43.66 11.41
N ARG A 418 8.04 43.11 11.09
CA ARG A 418 9.02 43.64 10.12
C ARG A 418 8.42 43.86 8.72
N LEU A 419 7.39 43.12 8.35
CA LEU A 419 6.69 43.25 7.06
C LEU A 419 5.63 44.36 7.04
N TYR A 420 5.21 44.83 8.23
CA TYR A 420 4.29 45.95 8.41
C TYR A 420 5.05 47.28 8.32
N SER A 421 4.46 48.25 7.62
CA SER A 421 4.99 49.61 7.51
C SER A 421 3.86 50.59 7.75
N LYS A 422 3.93 51.28 8.90
CA LYS A 422 3.02 52.34 9.29
C LYS A 422 3.11 53.54 8.33
N ALA A 423 4.34 53.86 7.88
CA ALA A 423 4.59 54.93 6.91
C ALA A 423 3.86 54.68 5.57
N ASN A 424 3.76 53.42 5.14
CA ASN A 424 3.08 53.04 3.90
C ASN A 424 1.57 52.80 4.07
N LYS A 425 0.99 53.12 5.24
CA LYS A 425 -0.44 52.95 5.56
C LYS A 425 -0.97 51.55 5.15
N LYS A 426 -0.20 50.51 5.45
CA LYS A 426 -0.57 49.12 5.10
C LYS A 426 -1.66 48.61 6.05
N SER A 427 -2.70 48.00 5.48
CA SER A 427 -3.66 47.19 6.23
C SER A 427 -2.99 45.99 6.91
N TYR A 428 -3.47 45.62 8.09
CA TYR A 428 -2.81 44.65 8.96
C TYR A 428 -3.79 43.80 9.78
N TYR A 429 -3.28 42.74 10.38
CA TYR A 429 -3.95 41.90 11.37
C TYR A 429 -3.34 42.13 12.75
N LEU A 430 -4.12 41.80 13.79
CA LEU A 430 -3.72 42.05 15.16
C LEU A 430 -2.69 41.04 15.64
N ASN A 431 -2.92 39.74 15.44
CA ASN A 431 -2.01 38.68 15.87
C ASN A 431 -1.78 37.63 14.78
N ALA A 432 -0.56 37.09 14.75
CA ALA A 432 -0.23 35.97 13.86
C ALA A 432 -0.93 34.66 14.27
N SER A 433 -1.12 34.45 15.58
CA SER A 433 -1.72 33.24 16.16
C SER A 433 -3.17 33.01 15.71
N ASP A 434 -3.87 34.08 15.33
CA ASP A 434 -5.25 34.03 14.85
C ASP A 434 -5.34 33.54 13.39
N ILE A 435 -4.19 33.36 12.73
CA ILE A 435 -4.10 33.10 11.28
C ILE A 435 -3.18 31.90 10.99
N PRO A 436 -3.51 30.72 11.52
CA PRO A 436 -2.77 29.52 11.16
C PRO A 436 -3.00 29.18 9.67
N ILE A 437 -1.94 28.71 9.00
CA ILE A 437 -1.99 28.33 7.58
C ILE A 437 -3.11 27.33 7.27
N SER A 438 -3.44 26.44 8.21
CA SER A 438 -4.52 25.46 8.06
C SER A 438 -5.90 26.12 7.89
N GLU A 439 -6.18 27.19 8.64
CA GLU A 439 -7.44 27.94 8.50
C GLU A 439 -7.47 28.75 7.21
N VAL A 440 -6.33 29.34 6.83
CA VAL A 440 -6.20 30.07 5.56
C VAL A 440 -6.50 29.17 4.37
N LEU A 441 -5.99 27.92 4.39
CA LEU A 441 -6.31 26.94 3.35
C LEU A 441 -7.79 26.55 3.34
N LYS A 442 -8.48 26.53 4.48
CA LYS A 442 -9.94 26.32 4.51
C LYS A 442 -10.68 27.50 3.87
N TRP A 443 -10.33 28.73 4.25
CA TRP A 443 -10.96 29.91 3.67
C TRP A 443 -10.70 30.04 2.17
N VAL A 444 -9.50 29.65 1.70
CA VAL A 444 -9.18 29.59 0.27
C VAL A 444 -10.11 28.64 -0.48
N ARG A 445 -10.38 27.45 0.06
CA ARG A 445 -11.29 26.47 -0.55
C ARG A 445 -12.76 26.91 -0.55
N GLN A 446 -13.13 27.84 0.31
CA GLN A 446 -14.47 28.43 0.38
C GLN A 446 -14.54 29.81 -0.30
N GLY A 447 -13.41 30.28 -0.86
CA GLY A 447 -13.28 31.61 -1.39
C GLY A 447 -13.87 31.77 -2.78
N THR A 448 -13.67 32.95 -3.35
CA THR A 448 -14.06 33.26 -4.73
C THR A 448 -12.82 33.54 -5.55
N VAL A 449 -12.60 32.72 -6.58
CA VAL A 449 -11.58 32.93 -7.61
C VAL A 449 -11.93 34.17 -8.42
N ARG A 450 -10.92 34.98 -8.78
CA ARG A 450 -11.12 36.15 -9.62
C ARG A 450 -10.38 36.00 -10.95
N THR A 451 -11.09 36.27 -12.02
CA THR A 451 -10.54 36.31 -13.37
C THR A 451 -10.15 37.74 -13.77
N THR A 452 -9.33 37.86 -14.81
CA THR A 452 -9.08 39.12 -15.54
C THR A 452 -10.15 39.31 -16.60
N ASN A 453 -10.19 40.48 -17.26
CA ASN A 453 -11.09 40.73 -18.39
C ASN A 453 -10.85 39.77 -19.57
N LYS A 454 -9.69 39.09 -19.62
CA LYS A 454 -9.37 38.06 -20.63
C LYS A 454 -9.87 36.66 -20.23
N GLY A 455 -10.48 36.52 -19.04
CA GLY A 455 -10.89 35.22 -18.49
C GLY A 455 -9.75 34.40 -17.89
N GLU A 456 -8.57 35.00 -17.69
CA GLU A 456 -7.42 34.33 -17.03
C GLU A 456 -7.55 34.44 -15.51
N TRP A 457 -7.05 33.47 -14.75
CA TRP A 457 -6.99 33.62 -13.31
C TRP A 457 -5.95 34.67 -12.92
N ASN A 458 -6.36 35.70 -12.18
CA ASN A 458 -5.44 36.74 -11.72
C ASN A 458 -4.57 36.32 -10.52
N LYS A 459 -4.59 35.01 -10.17
CA LYS A 459 -3.87 34.40 -9.05
C LYS A 459 -4.29 34.94 -7.68
N ARG A 460 -5.53 35.42 -7.56
CA ARG A 460 -6.11 35.91 -6.32
C ARG A 460 -7.40 35.18 -5.99
N ILE A 461 -7.58 34.96 -4.69
CA ILE A 461 -8.77 34.36 -4.12
C ILE A 461 -9.28 35.31 -3.05
N THR A 462 -10.55 35.67 -3.13
CA THR A 462 -11.20 36.47 -2.07
C THR A 462 -11.73 35.50 -1.03
N VAL A 463 -11.38 35.72 0.23
CA VAL A 463 -11.74 34.85 1.34
C VAL A 463 -12.44 35.64 2.43
N THR A 464 -13.31 34.96 3.16
CA THR A 464 -13.98 35.48 4.36
C THR A 464 -13.47 34.73 5.57
N HIS A 465 -13.17 35.45 6.65
CA HIS A 465 -12.68 34.90 7.91
C HIS A 465 -13.48 35.50 9.08
N PRO A 466 -14.64 34.92 9.44
CA PRO A 466 -15.57 35.55 10.37
C PRO A 466 -14.97 35.77 11.78
N ASP A 467 -14.07 34.88 12.19
CA ASP A 467 -13.49 34.88 13.54
C ASP A 467 -12.19 35.68 13.64
N VAL A 468 -11.71 36.28 12.54
CA VAL A 468 -10.43 37.01 12.49
C VAL A 468 -10.65 38.46 12.10
N CYS A 469 -10.52 39.37 13.07
CA CYS A 469 -10.62 40.79 12.78
C CYS A 469 -9.31 41.32 12.18
N ALA A 470 -9.40 41.89 10.98
CA ALA A 470 -8.32 42.65 10.35
C ALA A 470 -8.64 44.14 10.33
N ILE A 471 -7.60 44.98 10.22
CA ILE A 471 -7.71 46.43 10.12
C ILE A 471 -7.34 46.85 8.69
N LEU A 472 -8.31 47.45 8.00
CA LEU A 472 -8.13 48.12 6.73
C LEU A 472 -7.74 49.58 6.98
N VAL A 473 -6.58 49.99 6.47
CA VAL A 473 -6.12 51.37 6.55
C VAL A 473 -6.38 52.06 5.22
N ASN A 474 -7.10 53.17 5.23
CA ASN A 474 -7.28 54.00 4.04
C ASN A 474 -5.93 54.65 3.68
N LYS A 475 -5.48 54.48 2.44
CA LYS A 475 -4.17 54.99 1.98
C LYS A 475 -4.12 56.52 1.91
N GLU A 476 -5.24 57.17 1.66
CA GLU A 476 -5.34 58.63 1.55
C GLU A 476 -5.50 59.23 2.94
N THR A 477 -6.53 58.82 3.67
CA THR A 477 -6.90 59.44 4.97
C THR A 477 -6.16 58.83 6.17
N GLY A 478 -5.65 57.61 6.06
CA GLY A 478 -5.09 56.87 7.20
C GLY A 478 -6.14 56.27 8.14
N GLU A 479 -7.44 56.44 7.85
CA GLU A 479 -8.55 55.94 8.65
C GLU A 479 -8.53 54.40 8.75
N GLU A 480 -8.71 53.89 9.96
CA GLU A 480 -8.73 52.46 10.25
C GLU A 480 -10.17 51.93 10.35
N THR A 481 -10.50 50.90 9.56
CA THR A 481 -11.81 50.24 9.59
C THR A 481 -11.64 48.73 9.75
N LYS A 482 -12.54 48.09 10.51
CA LYS A 482 -12.52 46.64 10.69
C LYS A 482 -12.98 45.92 9.42
N THR A 483 -12.37 44.78 9.11
CA THR A 483 -12.79 43.89 8.03
C THR A 483 -12.55 42.41 8.36
N PHE A 484 -13.42 41.56 7.84
CA PHE A 484 -13.39 40.10 7.94
C PHE A 484 -13.17 39.45 6.55
N PHE A 485 -12.67 40.24 5.61
CA PHE A 485 -12.42 39.83 4.24
C PHE A 485 -10.96 40.03 3.88
N SER A 486 -10.45 39.15 3.03
CA SER A 486 -9.06 39.25 2.56
C SER A 486 -8.89 38.77 1.14
N THR A 487 -7.79 39.20 0.54
CA THR A 487 -7.31 38.67 -0.72
C THR A 487 -6.08 37.82 -0.45
N VAL A 488 -6.15 36.56 -0.82
CA VAL A 488 -5.02 35.64 -0.83
C VAL A 488 -4.43 35.66 -2.24
N HIS A 489 -3.21 36.16 -2.33
CA HIS A 489 -2.38 36.09 -3.52
C HIS A 489 -1.66 34.75 -3.54
N VAL A 490 -1.79 34.02 -4.64
CA VAL A 490 -1.18 32.72 -4.83
C VAL A 490 -0.02 32.87 -5.82
N SER A 491 1.12 32.25 -5.52
CA SER A 491 2.27 32.23 -6.43
C SER A 491 3.01 30.90 -6.33
N ASN A 492 3.96 30.68 -7.25
CA ASN A 492 4.88 29.53 -7.16
C ASN A 492 5.73 29.54 -5.87
N LYS A 493 5.92 30.69 -5.23
CA LYS A 493 6.75 30.85 -4.03
C LYS A 493 5.96 30.69 -2.72
N GLY A 494 4.62 30.65 -2.80
CA GLY A 494 3.75 30.60 -1.64
C GLY A 494 2.59 31.59 -1.70
N LEU A 495 1.94 31.77 -0.55
CA LEU A 495 0.80 32.64 -0.33
C LEU A 495 1.25 33.99 0.24
N HIS A 496 0.46 35.01 -0.04
CA HIS A 496 0.50 36.30 0.61
C HIS A 496 -0.93 36.76 0.86
N MET A 497 -1.26 37.12 2.10
CA MET A 497 -2.64 37.46 2.46
C MET A 497 -2.74 38.90 2.94
N VAL A 498 -3.68 39.64 2.35
CA VAL A 498 -3.86 41.08 2.61
C VAL A 498 -5.32 41.37 2.98
N PRO A 499 -5.57 42.13 4.07
CA PRO A 499 -6.91 42.59 4.41
C PRO A 499 -7.52 43.42 3.29
N ARG A 500 -8.82 43.24 3.06
CA ARG A 500 -9.54 43.96 2.01
C ARG A 500 -10.90 44.41 2.50
N LYS A 501 -11.43 45.48 1.91
CA LYS A 501 -12.83 45.87 2.08
C LYS A 501 -13.77 44.75 1.58
N GLY A 502 -14.72 44.34 2.40
CA GLY A 502 -15.80 43.45 1.96
C GLY A 502 -16.58 44.07 0.81
N ARG A 503 -17.11 43.24 -0.10
CA ARG A 503 -18.21 43.69 -0.95
C ARG A 503 -19.45 43.73 -0.05
N LYS A 504 -20.16 44.86 -0.01
CA LYS A 504 -21.55 44.84 0.44
C LYS A 504 -22.27 43.87 -0.50
N SER A 505 -22.93 42.87 0.08
CA SER A 505 -23.85 41.97 -0.61
C SER A 505 -24.87 42.76 -1.39
#